data_AF-A0A0K2RJJ2-F1
#
_entry.id   AF-A0A0K2RJJ2-F1
#
_cell.length_a   1.000
_cell.length_b   1.000
_cell.length_c   1.000
_cell.angle_alpha   90.00
_cell.angle_beta   90.00
_cell.angle_gamma   90.00
#
_symmetry.space_group_name_H-M   'P 1'
#
loop_
_entity.id
_entity.type
_entity.pdbx_description
1 polymer ?
#
loop_
_entity_poly.entity_id
_entity_poly.type
_entity_poly.pdbx_seq_one_letter_code
_entity_poly.pdbx_strand_id
1 'polypeptide(L)'
;MRFFASTGKELFAEDRRSTALVWFGGDAPIAESSMVQFHTHYTPEETGTIRLGFSTVGHGRIFVDGVLAHEASIEATGTDLGAAFLAPPSASVPVEATAGVPLEVTVELDLAGRAGALGNALAVTIGLEADNTDPEALINDAVAAARRPRSPSSWSARTRASNPKATTAPPWSFRACRTAWSAPSPRPTRAPWWW
;
A
#
# COMPACT_ATOMS: atom_id res chain seq x y z
N MET A 1 8.48 -1.83 -14.48
CA MET A 1 9.08 -3.15 -14.19
C MET A 1 9.12 -3.99 -15.45
N ARG A 2 10.12 -4.86 -15.58
CA ARG A 2 10.34 -5.70 -16.76
C ARG A 2 10.74 -7.10 -16.30
N PHE A 3 10.26 -8.12 -17.00
CA PHE A 3 10.54 -9.53 -16.75
C PHE A 3 11.35 -10.07 -17.91
N PHE A 4 12.39 -10.84 -17.60
CA PHE A 4 13.34 -11.35 -18.58
C PHE A 4 13.45 -12.86 -18.52
N ALA A 5 13.55 -13.49 -19.68
CA ALA A 5 13.95 -14.88 -19.83
C ALA A 5 15.45 -15.05 -19.55
N SER A 6 15.89 -16.29 -19.37
CA SER A 6 17.31 -16.64 -19.18
C SER A 6 18.23 -16.24 -20.34
N THR A 7 17.66 -15.99 -21.52
CA THR A 7 18.37 -15.49 -22.69
C THR A 7 18.56 -13.97 -22.70
N GLY A 8 18.02 -13.26 -21.70
CA GLY A 8 17.97 -11.79 -21.64
C GLY A 8 16.83 -11.17 -22.47
N LYS A 9 15.99 -11.99 -23.11
CA LYS A 9 14.81 -11.50 -23.83
C LYS A 9 13.75 -11.00 -22.83
N GLU A 10 13.24 -9.78 -23.05
CA GLU A 10 12.08 -9.29 -22.31
C GLU A 10 10.83 -10.12 -22.65
N LEU A 11 10.18 -10.65 -21.61
CA LEU A 11 8.97 -11.45 -21.71
C LEU A 11 7.73 -10.59 -21.48
N PHE A 12 7.82 -9.65 -20.54
CA PHE A 12 6.69 -8.83 -20.10
C PHE A 12 7.19 -7.54 -19.47
N ALA A 13 6.39 -6.48 -19.58
CA ALA A 13 6.64 -5.21 -18.92
C ALA A 13 5.34 -4.63 -18.39
N GLU A 14 5.43 -3.99 -17.23
CA GLU A 14 4.31 -3.33 -16.57
C GLU A 14 4.79 -2.04 -15.89
N ASP A 15 3.94 -1.03 -15.85
CA ASP A 15 4.16 0.17 -15.04
C ASP A 15 3.13 0.18 -13.90
N ARG A 16 3.62 0.27 -12.66
CA ARG A 16 2.80 0.42 -11.47
C ARG A 16 3.34 1.57 -10.62
N ARG A 17 2.43 2.37 -10.08
CA ARG A 17 2.73 3.43 -9.10
C ARG A 17 2.79 2.92 -7.65
N SER A 18 3.01 1.63 -7.45
CA SER A 18 3.17 1.02 -6.13
C SER A 18 4.58 0.48 -5.99
N THR A 19 5.15 0.61 -4.79
CA THR A 19 6.46 0.04 -4.46
C THR A 19 6.37 -1.21 -3.59
N ALA A 20 5.18 -1.51 -3.06
CA ALA A 20 4.83 -2.80 -2.47
C ALA A 20 4.01 -3.59 -3.50
N LEU A 21 4.56 -4.69 -3.98
CA LEU A 21 4.06 -5.41 -5.14
C LEU A 21 3.92 -6.88 -4.82
N VAL A 22 2.76 -7.45 -5.16
CA VAL A 22 2.43 -8.84 -4.93
C VAL A 22 1.76 -9.42 -6.16
N TRP A 23 2.23 -10.59 -6.57
CA TRP A 23 1.65 -11.43 -7.60
C TRP A 23 1.42 -12.83 -7.09
N PHE A 24 0.23 -13.35 -7.38
CA PHE A 24 -0.13 -14.76 -7.22
C PHE A 24 -0.49 -15.31 -8.60
N GLY A 25 0.50 -15.45 -9.47
CA GLY A 25 0.30 -15.72 -10.90
C GLY A 25 -0.33 -14.54 -11.64
N GLY A 26 -1.12 -14.87 -12.67
CA GLY A 26 -1.75 -13.90 -13.58
C GLY A 26 -0.98 -13.74 -14.89
N ASP A 27 -1.08 -12.56 -15.48
CA ASP A 27 -0.48 -12.27 -16.80
C ASP A 27 1.05 -12.10 -16.74
N ALA A 28 1.62 -11.89 -15.54
CA ALA A 28 3.06 -11.77 -15.36
C ALA A 28 3.71 -13.16 -15.44
N PRO A 29 4.65 -13.39 -16.36
CA PRO A 29 5.26 -14.71 -16.61
C PRO A 29 6.35 -15.03 -15.58
N ILE A 30 6.02 -15.05 -14.29
CA ILE A 30 7.00 -15.20 -13.18
C ILE A 30 7.75 -16.52 -13.28
N ALA A 31 7.04 -17.63 -13.48
CA ALA A 31 7.66 -18.96 -13.57
C ALA A 31 8.57 -19.15 -14.79
N GLU A 32 8.38 -18.38 -15.87
CA GLU A 32 9.20 -18.42 -17.09
C GLU A 32 10.36 -17.42 -17.05
N SER A 33 10.33 -16.48 -16.12
CA SER A 33 11.33 -15.42 -15.99
C SER A 33 12.52 -15.91 -15.18
N SER A 34 13.73 -15.57 -15.62
CA SER A 34 14.95 -15.72 -14.82
C SER A 34 15.25 -14.48 -14.00
N MET A 35 14.72 -13.31 -14.39
CA MET A 35 14.98 -12.05 -13.71
C MET A 35 13.79 -11.12 -13.82
N VAL A 36 13.56 -10.34 -12.78
CA VAL A 36 12.67 -9.17 -12.82
C VAL A 36 13.46 -7.93 -12.45
N GLN A 37 13.26 -6.85 -13.21
CA GLN A 37 13.87 -5.55 -12.99
C GLN A 37 12.79 -4.52 -12.66
N PHE A 38 13.02 -3.77 -11.60
CA PHE A 38 12.24 -2.62 -11.19
C PHE A 38 13.08 -1.39 -11.44
N HIS A 39 12.49 -0.40 -12.10
CA HIS A 39 13.16 0.84 -12.42
C HIS A 39 12.26 1.98 -11.98
N THR A 40 12.81 2.92 -11.22
CA THR A 40 12.11 4.10 -10.71
C THR A 40 13.06 5.27 -10.57
N HIS A 41 12.50 6.48 -10.57
CA HIS A 41 13.23 7.66 -10.13
C HIS A 41 12.81 7.98 -8.70
N TYR A 42 13.78 8.28 -7.85
CA TYR A 42 13.56 8.78 -6.50
C TYR A 42 14.11 10.20 -6.40
N THR A 43 13.28 11.17 -6.02
CA THR A 43 13.70 12.55 -5.80
C THR A 43 13.64 12.85 -4.31
N PRO A 44 14.79 13.00 -3.62
CA PRO A 44 14.84 13.30 -2.20
C PRO A 44 14.27 14.70 -1.91
N GLU A 45 13.54 14.84 -0.82
CA GLU A 45 13.09 16.15 -0.32
C GLU A 45 14.17 16.86 0.50
N GLU A 46 15.06 16.08 1.13
CA GLU A 46 16.14 16.56 1.98
C GLU A 46 17.48 15.97 1.54
N THR A 47 18.56 16.70 1.77
CA THR A 47 19.93 16.24 1.52
C THR A 47 20.41 15.44 2.73
N GLY A 48 20.95 14.25 2.49
CA GLY A 48 21.51 13.40 3.53
C GLY A 48 21.68 11.95 3.08
N THR A 49 22.03 11.09 4.04
CA THR A 49 22.16 9.65 3.79
C THR A 49 20.79 8.99 3.88
N ILE A 50 20.33 8.38 2.79
CA ILE A 50 19.14 7.53 2.77
C ILE A 50 19.53 6.06 2.85
N ARG A 51 18.64 5.20 3.34
CA ARG A 51 18.85 3.74 3.33
C ARG A 51 17.98 3.11 2.26
N LEU A 52 18.50 2.99 1.03
CA LEU A 52 17.78 2.40 -0.08
C LEU A 52 17.80 0.86 0.02
N GLY A 53 16.65 0.21 -0.14
CA GLY A 53 16.56 -1.23 0.04
C GLY A 53 15.41 -1.90 -0.69
N PHE A 54 15.39 -3.23 -0.56
CA PHE A 54 14.26 -4.07 -0.97
C PHE A 54 13.98 -5.14 0.08
N SER A 55 12.75 -5.63 0.10
CA SER A 55 12.29 -6.72 0.94
C SER A 55 11.73 -7.84 0.06
N THR A 56 12.43 -8.97 0.02
CA THR A 56 12.01 -10.21 -0.66
C THR A 56 12.89 -11.36 -0.19
N VAL A 57 12.48 -12.60 -0.44
CA VAL A 57 13.34 -13.77 -0.25
C VAL A 57 14.00 -14.13 -1.58
N GLY A 58 15.30 -14.36 -1.55
CA GLY A 58 16.12 -14.66 -2.72
C GLY A 58 17.25 -13.66 -2.93
N HIS A 59 17.81 -13.68 -4.13
CA HIS A 59 18.95 -12.86 -4.50
C HIS A 59 18.51 -11.59 -5.23
N GLY A 60 19.04 -10.44 -4.81
CA GLY A 60 18.71 -9.15 -5.41
C GLY A 60 19.88 -8.17 -5.43
N ARG A 61 19.85 -7.27 -6.41
CA ARG A 61 20.85 -6.24 -6.67
C ARG A 61 20.19 -4.88 -6.77
N ILE A 62 20.84 -3.86 -6.21
CA ILE A 62 20.43 -2.46 -6.26
C ILE A 62 21.48 -1.68 -7.04
N PHE A 63 21.02 -0.94 -8.03
CA PHE A 63 21.81 -0.01 -8.83
C PHE A 63 21.28 1.41 -8.62
N VAL A 64 22.20 2.35 -8.47
CA VAL A 64 21.92 3.78 -8.43
C VAL A 64 22.71 4.44 -9.55
N ASP A 65 22.02 5.14 -10.44
CA ASP A 65 22.59 5.78 -11.63
C ASP A 65 23.45 4.80 -12.47
N GLY A 66 22.96 3.56 -12.59
CA GLY A 66 23.62 2.46 -13.31
C GLY A 66 24.81 1.81 -12.57
N VAL A 67 25.20 2.30 -11.40
CA VAL A 67 26.29 1.74 -10.58
C VAL A 67 25.75 0.77 -9.55
N LEU A 68 26.35 -0.41 -9.42
CA LEU A 68 25.97 -1.40 -8.40
C LEU A 68 26.27 -0.83 -7.01
N ALA A 69 25.20 -0.54 -6.26
CA ALA A 69 25.28 -0.03 -4.90
C ALA A 69 25.24 -1.17 -3.87
N HIS A 70 24.45 -2.22 -4.13
CA HIS A 70 24.29 -3.34 -3.20
C HIS A 70 23.89 -4.64 -3.89
N GLU A 71 24.28 -5.76 -3.31
CA GLU A 71 23.92 -7.12 -3.72
C GLU A 71 23.73 -7.96 -2.45
N ALA A 72 22.61 -8.68 -2.36
CA ALA A 72 22.26 -9.45 -1.18
C ALA A 72 21.45 -10.70 -1.54
N SER A 73 21.73 -11.80 -0.82
CA SER A 73 20.88 -12.99 -0.74
C SER A 73 20.15 -13.00 0.59
N ILE A 74 18.81 -12.96 0.54
CA ILE A 74 17.95 -12.95 1.72
C ILE A 74 17.28 -14.31 1.85
N GLU A 75 17.56 -14.99 2.97
CA GLU A 75 16.93 -16.27 3.30
C GLU A 75 15.58 -16.05 4.02
N ALA A 76 14.63 -16.97 3.82
CA ALA A 76 13.38 -16.94 4.55
C ALA A 76 13.65 -17.13 6.06
N THR A 77 13.06 -16.27 6.89
CA THR A 77 13.12 -16.43 8.34
C THR A 77 11.89 -17.18 8.83
N GLY A 78 12.09 -18.26 9.58
CA GLY A 78 11.01 -19.10 10.11
C GLY A 78 10.53 -20.18 9.14
N THR A 79 9.49 -20.91 9.54
CA THR A 79 8.94 -22.06 8.79
C THR A 79 7.61 -21.76 8.10
N ASP A 80 7.01 -20.59 8.36
CA ASP A 80 5.78 -20.15 7.73
C ASP A 80 6.08 -19.43 6.42
N LEU A 81 5.93 -20.16 5.31
CA LEU A 81 6.12 -19.63 3.96
C LEU A 81 5.17 -18.47 3.64
N GLY A 82 3.94 -18.49 4.17
CA GLY A 82 2.97 -17.42 3.94
C GLY A 82 3.38 -16.13 4.66
N ALA A 83 3.82 -16.24 5.92
CA ALA A 83 4.32 -15.10 6.68
C ALA A 83 5.60 -14.52 6.05
N ALA A 84 6.57 -15.36 5.68
CA ALA A 84 7.80 -14.92 5.04
C ALA A 84 7.56 -14.27 3.67
N PHE A 85 6.48 -14.64 2.97
CA PHE A 85 6.10 -14.04 1.70
C PHE A 85 5.43 -12.67 1.89
N LEU A 86 4.60 -12.49 2.93
CA LEU A 86 3.89 -11.23 3.19
C LEU A 86 4.74 -10.19 3.93
N ALA A 87 5.66 -10.64 4.77
CA ALA A 87 6.59 -9.80 5.52
C ALA A 87 8.02 -10.33 5.35
N PRO A 88 8.59 -10.24 4.13
CA PRO A 88 9.93 -10.73 3.89
C PRO A 88 10.98 -9.88 4.63
N PRO A 89 12.14 -10.47 4.96
CA PRO A 89 13.26 -9.69 5.46
C PRO A 89 13.72 -8.69 4.39
N SER A 90 14.42 -7.64 4.84
CA SER A 90 14.93 -6.56 3.98
C SER A 90 16.45 -6.50 3.97
N ALA A 91 17.00 -6.06 2.85
CA ALA A 91 18.39 -5.61 2.73
C ALA A 91 18.41 -4.17 2.22
N SER A 92 19.34 -3.37 2.73
CA SER A 92 19.47 -1.95 2.41
C SER A 92 20.91 -1.47 2.47
N VAL A 93 21.18 -0.37 1.77
CA VAL A 93 22.50 0.26 1.66
C VAL A 93 22.37 1.77 1.89
N PRO A 94 23.32 2.40 2.61
CA PRO A 94 23.38 3.85 2.68
C PRO A 94 23.75 4.44 1.31
N VAL A 95 23.01 5.47 0.89
CA VAL A 95 23.25 6.23 -0.34
C VAL A 95 23.21 7.72 0.00
N GLU A 96 24.20 8.47 -0.46
CA GLU A 96 24.19 9.92 -0.34
C GLU A 96 23.21 10.53 -1.34
N ALA A 97 22.28 11.32 -0.83
CA ALA A 97 21.19 11.90 -1.62
C ALA A 97 21.20 13.42 -1.46
N THR A 98 20.91 14.13 -2.56
CA THR A 98 20.79 15.60 -2.56
C THR A 98 19.34 16.00 -2.82
N ALA A 99 18.82 16.91 -2.02
CA ALA A 99 17.47 17.44 -2.16
C ALA A 99 17.20 17.93 -3.60
N GLY A 100 16.10 17.48 -4.19
CA GLY A 100 15.67 17.86 -5.53
C GLY A 100 16.46 17.24 -6.69
N VAL A 101 17.52 16.46 -6.42
CA VAL A 101 18.28 15.76 -7.46
C VAL A 101 17.75 14.33 -7.59
N PRO A 102 17.14 13.96 -8.74
CA PRO A 102 16.61 12.61 -8.92
C PRO A 102 17.74 11.58 -9.00
N LEU A 103 17.56 10.45 -8.32
CA LEU A 103 18.36 9.24 -8.43
C LEU A 103 17.64 8.25 -9.33
N GLU A 104 18.34 7.68 -10.32
CA GLU A 104 17.84 6.55 -11.08
C GLU A 104 18.08 5.27 -10.28
N VAL A 105 17.01 4.62 -9.83
CA VAL A 105 17.07 3.42 -9.02
C VAL A 105 16.61 2.22 -9.82
N THR A 106 17.49 1.23 -9.95
CA THR A 106 17.17 -0.06 -10.54
C THR A 106 17.37 -1.18 -9.52
N VAL A 107 16.35 -2.01 -9.31
CA VAL A 107 16.43 -3.21 -8.47
C VAL A 107 16.21 -4.43 -9.35
N GLU A 108 17.15 -5.36 -9.32
CA GLU A 108 17.06 -6.62 -10.06
C GLU A 108 16.91 -7.78 -9.08
N LEU A 109 15.94 -8.65 -9.29
CA LEU A 109 15.77 -9.88 -8.52
C LEU A 109 15.97 -11.10 -9.41
N ASP A 110 16.73 -12.06 -8.90
CA ASP A 110 16.89 -13.37 -9.53
C ASP A 110 15.65 -14.24 -9.25
N LEU A 111 15.07 -14.77 -10.32
CA LEU A 111 13.92 -15.68 -10.28
C LEU A 111 14.30 -17.09 -10.75
N ALA A 112 15.53 -17.30 -11.23
CA ALA A 112 15.98 -18.58 -11.74
C ALA A 112 15.94 -19.66 -10.64
N GLY A 113 15.47 -20.85 -11.01
CA GLY A 113 15.45 -22.00 -10.10
C GLY A 113 14.39 -21.94 -8.99
N ARG A 114 13.50 -20.94 -8.96
CA ARG A 114 12.33 -20.98 -8.07
C ARG A 114 11.42 -22.15 -8.44
N ALA A 115 11.16 -23.01 -7.47
CA ALA A 115 10.31 -24.18 -7.61
C ALA A 115 9.39 -24.34 -6.40
N GLY A 116 8.35 -25.17 -6.53
CA GLY A 116 7.39 -25.45 -5.46
C GLY A 116 6.13 -24.59 -5.51
N ALA A 117 5.35 -24.63 -4.42
CA ALA A 117 3.99 -24.07 -4.38
C ALA A 117 3.91 -22.55 -4.67
N LEU A 118 5.01 -21.81 -4.46
CA LEU A 118 5.10 -20.37 -4.70
C LEU A 118 6.00 -20.03 -5.91
N GLY A 119 6.32 -21.00 -6.77
CA GLY A 119 7.19 -20.79 -7.94
C GLY A 119 6.66 -19.76 -8.95
N ASN A 120 5.34 -19.53 -8.97
CA ASN A 120 4.70 -18.49 -9.79
C ASN A 120 4.17 -17.30 -8.97
N ALA A 121 4.68 -17.12 -7.74
CA ALA A 121 4.33 -16.01 -6.87
C ALA A 121 5.54 -15.11 -6.62
N LEU A 122 5.31 -13.82 -6.48
CA LEU A 122 6.35 -12.84 -6.19
C LEU A 122 5.78 -11.78 -5.25
N ALA A 123 6.46 -11.56 -4.13
CA ALA A 123 6.24 -10.40 -3.27
C ALA A 123 7.56 -9.66 -3.14
N VAL A 124 7.49 -8.35 -3.37
CA VAL A 124 8.64 -7.46 -3.20
C VAL A 124 8.15 -6.10 -2.75
N THR A 125 8.89 -5.52 -1.81
CA THR A 125 8.79 -4.10 -1.48
C THR A 125 10.11 -3.43 -1.83
N ILE A 126 10.06 -2.28 -2.50
CA ILE A 126 11.22 -1.42 -2.76
C ILE A 126 10.98 -0.11 -2.02
N GLY A 127 12.00 0.40 -1.35
CA GLY A 127 11.82 1.66 -0.63
C GLY A 127 13.01 2.05 0.20
N LEU A 128 12.73 2.96 1.12
CA LEU A 128 13.69 3.46 2.09
C LEU A 128 13.43 2.79 3.42
N GLU A 129 14.48 2.25 4.02
CA GLU A 129 14.44 1.84 5.41
C GLU A 129 14.38 3.10 6.29
N ALA A 130 13.56 3.05 7.34
CA ALA A 130 13.51 4.11 8.32
C ALA A 130 14.87 4.25 9.01
N ASP A 131 15.32 5.49 9.17
CA ASP A 131 16.46 5.77 10.01
C ASP A 131 16.10 5.52 11.48
N ASN A 132 16.58 4.41 12.03
CA ASN A 132 16.38 4.01 13.43
C ASN A 132 17.63 4.27 14.28
N THR A 133 18.49 5.22 13.90
CA THR A 133 19.72 5.52 14.65
C THR A 133 19.44 6.04 16.07
N ASP A 134 18.31 6.72 16.30
CA ASP A 134 17.85 7.12 17.64
C ASP A 134 16.33 6.90 17.81
N PRO A 135 15.90 5.67 18.15
CA PRO A 135 14.47 5.34 18.29
C PRO A 135 13.78 6.09 19.43
N GLU A 136 14.50 6.41 20.50
CA GLU A 136 13.94 7.12 21.65
C GLU A 136 13.67 8.59 21.31
N ALA A 137 14.56 9.25 20.55
CA ALA A 137 14.28 10.59 20.04
C ALA A 137 13.04 10.60 19.15
N LEU A 138 12.88 9.62 18.25
CA LEU A 138 11.68 9.51 17.40
C LEU A 138 10.39 9.32 18.21
N ILE A 139 10.42 8.49 19.26
CA ILE A 139 9.28 8.31 20.17
C ILE A 139 8.97 9.61 20.90
N ASN A 140 9.99 10.31 21.41
CA ASN A 140 9.83 11.57 22.11
C ASN A 140 9.23 12.66 21.21
N ASP A 141 9.67 12.75 19.96
CA ASP A 141 9.13 13.68 18.96
C ASP A 141 7.68 13.37 18.61
N ALA A 142 7.33 12.09 18.44
CA ALA A 142 5.95 11.66 18.23
C ALA A 142 5.05 12.01 19.42
N VAL A 143 5.52 11.79 20.66
CA VAL A 143 4.83 12.19 21.89
C VAL A 143 4.65 13.71 21.95
N ALA A 144 5.70 14.47 21.61
CA ALA A 144 5.64 15.92 21.56
C ALA A 144 4.62 16.42 20.52
N ALA A 145 4.59 15.82 19.33
CA ALA A 145 3.63 16.12 18.27
C ALA A 145 2.18 15.80 18.68
N ALA A 146 1.95 14.65 19.32
CA ALA A 146 0.62 14.24 19.80
C ALA A 146 0.10 15.14 20.94
N ARG A 147 1.01 15.67 21.77
CA ARG A 147 0.67 16.64 22.83
C ARG A 147 0.30 18.02 22.28
N ARG A 148 0.66 18.35 21.03
CA ARG A 148 0.27 19.64 20.44
C ARG A 148 -1.25 19.68 20.29
N PRO A 149 -1.92 20.72 20.81
CA PRO A 149 -3.35 20.85 20.65
C PRO A 149 -3.69 20.94 19.15
N ARG A 150 -4.60 20.08 18.70
CA ARG A 150 -5.09 20.08 17.31
C ARG A 150 -5.80 21.40 17.04
N SER A 151 -5.18 22.27 16.23
CA SER A 151 -5.76 23.59 15.88
C SER A 151 -7.13 23.40 15.19
N PRO A 152 -8.20 24.12 15.60
CA PRO A 152 -9.54 23.98 14.99
C PRO A 152 -9.69 24.56 13.57
N SER A 153 -8.61 25.05 12.95
CA SER A 153 -8.71 26.03 11.86
C SER A 153 -9.04 25.49 10.46
N SER A 154 -9.19 24.17 10.25
CA SER A 154 -9.49 23.62 8.91
C SER A 154 -10.98 23.34 8.64
N TRP A 155 -11.89 23.71 9.54
CA TRP A 155 -13.33 23.62 9.29
C TRP A 155 -13.97 25.01 9.27
N SER A 156 -13.64 25.78 8.23
CA SER A 156 -14.30 27.05 7.96
C SER A 156 -15.80 26.84 7.72
N ALA A 157 -16.58 27.39 8.65
CA ALA A 157 -18.02 27.44 8.66
C ALA A 157 -18.59 27.89 7.31
N ARG A 158 -19.37 27.02 6.66
CA ARG A 158 -20.25 27.43 5.57
C ARG A 158 -21.47 28.12 6.20
N THR A 159 -21.44 29.44 6.12
CA THR A 159 -22.44 30.41 6.57
C THR A 159 -23.87 29.96 6.27
N ARG A 160 -24.69 29.77 7.32
CA ARG A 160 -26.15 29.69 7.17
C ARG A 160 -26.67 31.11 7.03
N ALA A 161 -26.86 31.57 5.79
CA ALA A 161 -27.56 32.81 5.51
C ALA A 161 -28.98 32.73 6.12
N SER A 162 -29.32 33.76 6.89
CA SER A 162 -30.64 34.05 7.42
C SER A 162 -31.67 34.15 6.30
N ASN A 163 -32.76 33.38 6.39
CA ASN A 163 -33.91 33.46 5.49
C ASN A 163 -34.95 34.45 6.07
N PRO A 164 -35.24 35.59 5.43
CA PRO A 164 -36.26 36.52 5.90
C PRO A 164 -37.56 36.29 5.13
N LYS A 165 -38.39 35.35 5.58
CA LYS A 165 -39.83 35.33 5.25
C LYS A 165 -40.63 34.79 6.44
N ALA A 166 -40.94 35.67 7.37
CA ALA A 166 -42.10 35.52 8.24
C ALA A 166 -43.20 36.44 7.68
N THR A 167 -44.27 35.87 7.14
CA THR A 167 -45.48 36.59 6.74
C THR A 167 -46.70 35.76 7.15
N THR A 168 -47.26 36.12 8.31
CA THR A 168 -48.69 36.39 8.60
C THR A 168 -49.80 35.36 8.26
N ALA A 169 -50.34 34.72 9.33
CA ALA A 169 -51.75 34.37 9.69
C ALA A 169 -52.55 33.29 8.87
N PRO A 170 -53.73 32.77 9.35
CA PRO A 170 -54.43 32.78 10.67
C PRO A 170 -54.90 31.36 11.18
N PRO A 171 -55.68 31.25 12.29
CA PRO A 171 -55.90 30.01 13.07
C PRO A 171 -57.31 29.38 12.93
N TRP A 172 -57.42 28.05 12.99
CA TRP A 172 -58.65 27.26 13.31
C TRP A 172 -58.32 25.74 13.32
N SER A 173 -58.40 25.04 14.45
CA SER A 173 -59.54 24.32 15.08
C SER A 173 -59.64 22.84 14.69
N PHE A 174 -59.58 21.96 15.70
CA PHE A 174 -59.84 20.52 15.66
C PHE A 174 -61.28 20.16 15.23
N ARG A 175 -61.43 19.12 14.41
CA ARG A 175 -62.51 18.12 14.56
C ARG A 175 -62.19 16.79 13.85
N ALA A 176 -62.45 15.70 14.55
CA ALA A 176 -62.33 14.32 14.10
C ALA A 176 -63.49 13.87 13.20
N CYS A 177 -63.26 12.94 12.27
CA CYS A 177 -64.05 11.70 12.12
C CYS A 177 -63.48 10.73 11.05
N ARG A 178 -62.97 9.58 11.53
CA ARG A 178 -63.37 8.20 11.19
C ARG A 178 -63.73 7.85 9.72
N THR A 179 -62.92 6.96 9.12
CA THR A 179 -63.30 5.77 8.31
C THR A 179 -62.02 4.96 8.06
N ALA A 180 -61.79 3.86 8.79
CA ALA A 180 -62.10 2.49 8.38
C ALA A 180 -61.46 2.10 7.03
N TRP A 181 -60.47 1.19 7.06
CA TRP A 181 -60.37 0.08 6.11
C TRP A 181 -59.38 -0.99 6.60
N SER A 182 -59.74 -2.22 6.27
CA SER A 182 -59.39 -3.46 6.94
C SER A 182 -58.04 -4.07 6.52
N ALA A 183 -57.49 -4.90 7.39
CA ALA A 183 -56.28 -5.69 7.20
C ALA A 183 -56.39 -6.78 6.11
N PRO A 184 -55.24 -7.32 5.68
CA PRO A 184 -55.14 -8.77 5.52
C PRO A 184 -53.97 -9.40 6.32
N SER A 185 -54.37 -10.51 6.94
CA SER A 185 -53.76 -11.72 7.51
C SER A 185 -52.28 -12.14 7.21
N PRO A 186 -51.75 -13.14 7.96
CA PRO A 186 -50.34 -13.20 8.36
C PRO A 186 -49.45 -14.12 7.50
N ARG A 187 -48.14 -13.96 7.73
CA ARG A 187 -47.03 -14.76 7.17
C ARG A 187 -47.20 -16.26 7.44
N PRO A 188 -46.82 -17.15 6.51
CA PRO A 188 -46.56 -18.54 6.82
C PRO A 188 -45.13 -18.76 7.34
N THR A 189 -45.09 -19.59 8.37
CA THR A 189 -43.99 -20.07 9.19
C THR A 189 -43.04 -20.99 8.40
N ARG A 190 -41.74 -20.92 8.72
CA ARG A 190 -40.72 -21.93 8.37
C ARG A 190 -41.01 -23.26 9.06
N ALA A 191 -40.75 -24.36 8.35
CA ALA A 191 -40.32 -25.66 8.90
C ALA A 191 -39.65 -26.51 7.78
N PRO A 192 -38.80 -27.51 8.12
CA PRO A 192 -37.50 -27.74 7.45
C PRO A 192 -37.28 -29.16 6.92
N TRP A 193 -36.62 -29.37 5.77
CA TRP A 193 -36.10 -30.70 5.43
C TRP A 193 -34.75 -30.67 4.67
N TRP A 194 -33.76 -31.26 5.34
CA TRP A 194 -32.57 -32.01 4.92
C TRP A 194 -32.54 -32.48 3.45
N TRP A 195 -31.40 -32.34 2.78
CA TRP A 195 -30.44 -33.40 2.35
C TRP A 195 -29.07 -32.76 2.14
#